data_AF-A0AB38T6F1-F1
#
_entry.id   AF-A0AB38T6F1-F1
#
_cell.length_a   1.000
_cell.length_b   1.000
_cell.length_c   1.000
_cell.angle_alpha   90.00
_cell.angle_beta   90.00
_cell.angle_gamma   90.00
#
_symmetry.space_group_name_H-M   'P 1'
#
loop_
_entity.id
_entity.type
_entity.pdbx_description
1 polymer ?
#
loop_
_entity_poly.entity_id
_entity_poly.type
_entity_poly.pdbx_seq_one_letter_code
_entity_poly.pdbx_strand_id
1 'polypeptide(L)'
;MRALVFIGFLMFVTFLVGCTTDKGNASQTQTAEDKAQCTGFGFKQGTDAFANCMMKLSSQRQGQQPQDHDALLRRYKSLSMARRGDDRYPVCSASDMDNELDTSANKWIGPNCQMAPD
;
A
#
# COMPACT_ATOMS: atom_id res chain seq x y z
N MET A 1 53.50 7.26 -6.91
CA MET A 1 52.82 5.95 -6.74
C MET A 1 52.11 5.78 -5.39
N ARG A 2 52.52 6.45 -4.29
CA ARG A 2 51.83 6.36 -2.98
C ARG A 2 50.57 7.24 -2.84
N ALA A 3 50.48 8.36 -3.56
CA ALA A 3 49.34 9.28 -3.46
C ALA A 3 48.08 8.81 -4.23
N LEU A 4 48.24 7.97 -5.26
CA LEU A 4 47.13 7.47 -6.07
C LEU A 4 46.31 6.38 -5.37
N VAL A 5 46.93 5.67 -4.40
CA VAL A 5 46.25 4.63 -3.60
C VAL A 5 45.31 5.26 -2.57
N PHE A 6 45.68 6.41 -2.00
CA PHE A 6 44.83 7.13 -1.03
C PHE A 6 43.58 7.75 -1.67
N ILE A 7 43.66 8.20 -2.92
CA ILE A 7 42.52 8.78 -3.65
C ILE A 7 41.49 7.70 -4.00
N GLY A 8 41.93 6.50 -4.39
CA GLY A 8 41.02 5.38 -4.66
C GLY A 8 40.29 4.88 -3.41
N PHE A 9 40.95 4.89 -2.25
CA PHE A 9 40.34 4.47 -0.98
C PHE A 9 39.27 5.46 -0.48
N LEU A 10 39.48 6.77 -0.70
CA LEU A 10 38.54 7.82 -0.29
C LEU A 10 37.25 7.85 -1.13
N MET A 11 37.33 7.43 -2.41
CA MET A 11 36.17 7.37 -3.30
C MET A 11 35.26 6.15 -3.05
N PHE A 12 35.79 5.09 -2.44
CA PHE A 12 35.03 3.87 -2.17
C PHE A 12 34.15 3.99 -0.90
N VAL A 13 34.53 4.86 0.05
CA VAL A 13 33.80 5.04 1.31
C VAL A 13 32.54 5.91 1.14
N THR A 14 32.50 6.79 0.14
CA THR A 14 31.34 7.69 -0.09
C THR A 14 30.16 7.03 -0.81
N PHE A 15 30.34 5.86 -1.45
CA PHE A 15 29.26 5.17 -2.16
C PHE A 15 28.29 4.40 -1.24
N LEU A 16 28.62 4.21 0.04
CA LEU A 16 27.81 3.41 0.97
C LEU A 16 26.79 4.21 1.82
N VAL A 17 26.70 5.53 1.65
CA VAL A 17 25.77 6.38 2.45
C VAL A 17 24.42 6.62 1.72
N GLY A 18 24.20 6.03 0.55
CA GLY A 18 23.04 6.32 -0.30
C GLY A 18 21.82 5.39 -0.20
N CYS A 19 21.70 4.54 0.83
CA CYS A 19 20.58 3.60 0.94
C CYS A 19 19.95 3.57 2.34
N THR A 20 19.69 4.73 2.97
CA THR A 20 18.71 4.77 4.07
C THR A 20 17.34 5.01 3.47
N THR A 21 16.67 3.89 3.21
CA THR A 21 15.25 3.80 2.96
C THR A 21 14.50 4.47 4.12
N ASP A 22 13.91 5.65 3.86
CA ASP A 22 12.89 6.30 4.69
C ASP A 22 11.62 5.41 4.73
N LYS A 23 11.65 4.33 5.51
CA LYS A 23 10.46 3.50 5.82
C LYS A 23 10.11 3.46 7.30
N GLY A 24 10.76 4.27 8.13
CA GLY A 24 10.56 4.29 9.59
C GLY A 24 9.71 5.44 10.13
N ASN A 25 9.52 6.54 9.38
CA ASN A 25 8.91 7.76 9.91
C ASN A 25 7.38 7.85 9.73
N ALA A 26 6.81 7.19 8.71
CA ALA A 26 5.38 7.32 8.41
C ALA A 26 4.47 6.92 9.58
N SER A 27 4.76 5.78 10.24
CA SER A 27 3.97 5.31 11.39
C SER A 27 4.15 6.17 12.64
N GLN A 28 5.33 6.79 12.81
CA GLN A 28 5.64 7.60 13.98
C GLN A 28 4.98 8.98 13.88
N THR A 29 5.02 9.60 12.69
CA THR A 29 4.30 10.85 12.39
C THR A 29 2.79 10.68 12.53
N GLN A 30 2.23 9.59 11.97
CA GLN A 30 0.80 9.28 12.08
C GLN A 30 0.36 9.16 13.54
N THR A 31 1.10 8.44 14.38
CA THR A 31 0.76 8.29 15.79
C THR A 31 0.78 9.64 16.53
N ALA A 32 1.68 10.56 16.16
CA ALA A 32 1.73 11.90 16.73
C ALA A 32 0.53 12.76 16.32
N GLU A 33 0.09 12.66 15.07
CA GLU A 33 -1.12 13.33 14.56
C GLU A 33 -2.39 12.85 15.27
N ASP A 34 -2.56 11.53 15.46
CA ASP A 34 -3.73 11.00 16.18
C ASP A 34 -3.76 11.48 17.62
N LYS A 35 -2.59 11.50 18.28
CA LYS A 35 -2.47 12.04 19.64
C LYS A 35 -2.93 13.49 19.69
N ALA A 36 -2.49 14.31 18.74
CA ALA A 36 -2.88 15.73 18.65
C ALA A 36 -4.37 15.91 18.35
N GLN A 37 -4.97 15.05 17.52
CA GLN A 37 -6.41 15.07 17.28
C GLN A 37 -7.20 14.69 18.53
N CYS A 38 -6.81 13.61 19.22
CA CYS A 38 -7.48 13.18 20.43
C CYS A 38 -7.37 14.20 21.58
N THR A 39 -6.20 14.83 21.76
CA THR A 39 -6.08 15.93 22.73
C THR A 39 -6.87 17.17 22.31
N GLY A 40 -6.93 17.49 21.01
CA GLY A 40 -7.74 18.58 20.46
C GLY A 40 -9.25 18.38 20.68
N PHE A 41 -9.72 17.14 20.68
CA PHE A 41 -11.10 16.79 21.07
C PHE A 41 -11.35 16.83 22.59
N GLY A 42 -10.32 17.09 23.40
CA GLY A 42 -10.41 17.19 24.86
C GLY A 42 -10.18 15.87 25.60
N PHE A 43 -9.78 14.80 24.91
CA PHE A 43 -9.43 13.55 25.58
C PHE A 43 -8.08 13.69 26.30
N LYS A 44 -8.06 13.34 27.60
CA LYS A 44 -6.83 13.35 28.40
C LYS A 44 -6.03 12.08 28.18
N GLN A 45 -4.73 12.23 27.90
CA GLN A 45 -3.85 11.08 27.74
C GLN A 45 -3.83 10.20 29.00
N GLY A 46 -3.75 8.88 28.81
CA GLY A 46 -3.80 7.90 29.91
C GLY A 46 -5.22 7.55 30.39
N THR A 47 -6.26 8.04 29.70
CA THR A 47 -7.65 7.65 29.96
C THR A 47 -8.16 6.66 28.92
N ASP A 48 -9.18 5.88 29.28
CA ASP A 48 -9.86 4.96 28.36
C ASP A 48 -10.50 5.71 27.18
N ALA A 49 -11.00 6.93 27.42
CA ALA A 49 -11.59 7.76 26.38
C ALA A 49 -10.54 8.15 25.31
N PHE A 50 -9.32 8.47 25.74
CA PHE A 50 -8.21 8.73 24.83
C PHE A 50 -7.79 7.49 24.05
N ALA A 51 -7.71 6.33 24.70
CA ALA A 51 -7.41 5.06 24.04
C ALA A 51 -8.46 4.71 22.97
N ASN A 52 -9.74 4.92 23.26
CA ASN A 52 -10.83 4.71 22.30
C ASN A 52 -10.75 5.68 21.10
N CYS A 53 -10.40 6.94 21.33
CA CYS A 53 -10.19 7.90 20.24
C CYS A 53 -9.04 7.46 19.33
N MET A 54 -7.88 7.14 19.91
CA MET A 54 -6.70 6.66 19.16
C MET A 54 -7.04 5.40 18.36
N MET A 55 -7.74 4.44 18.98
CA MET A 55 -8.16 3.21 18.33
C MET A 55 -9.05 3.49 17.11
N LYS A 56 -10.09 4.32 17.27
CA LYS A 56 -11.00 4.68 16.17
C LYS A 56 -10.27 5.34 15.00
N LEU A 57 -9.35 6.27 15.27
CA LEU A 57 -8.57 6.94 14.23
C LEU A 57 -7.62 5.97 13.52
N SER A 58 -6.93 5.11 14.28
CA SER A 58 -6.07 4.08 13.70
C SER A 58 -6.83 3.10 12.80
N SER A 59 -8.02 2.66 13.21
CA SER A 59 -8.87 1.77 12.41
C SER A 59 -9.37 2.46 11.14
N GLN A 60 -9.77 3.73 11.24
CA GLN A 60 -10.16 4.50 10.07
C GLN A 60 -9.02 4.60 9.05
N ARG A 61 -7.79 4.83 9.52
CA ARG A 61 -6.63 4.93 8.64
C ARG A 61 -6.20 3.60 8.05
N GLN A 62 -6.37 2.48 8.75
CA GLN A 62 -6.17 1.15 8.15
C GLN A 62 -7.14 0.89 6.99
N GLY A 63 -8.40 1.32 7.12
CA GLY A 63 -9.37 1.24 6.02
C GLY A 63 -9.11 2.21 4.87
N GLN A 64 -8.37 3.28 5.13
CA GLN A 64 -8.17 4.39 4.18
C GLN A 64 -6.73 4.48 3.65
N GLN A 65 -5.85 3.56 4.06
CA GLN A 65 -4.52 3.44 3.46
C GLN A 65 -4.76 3.08 1.99
N PRO A 66 -4.41 3.95 1.03
CA PRO A 66 -4.55 3.61 -0.37
C PRO A 66 -3.54 2.50 -0.62
N GLN A 67 -3.99 1.25 -0.59
CA GLN A 67 -3.36 0.24 -1.40
C GLN A 67 -3.36 0.82 -2.81
N ASP A 68 -2.20 0.82 -3.48
CA ASP A 68 -2.06 1.31 -4.85
C ASP A 68 -3.14 0.63 -5.70
N HIS A 69 -4.27 1.32 -5.87
CA HIS A 69 -5.49 0.75 -6.43
C HIS A 69 -5.24 0.40 -7.89
N ASP A 70 -4.45 1.24 -8.57
CA ASP A 70 -4.01 0.99 -9.93
C ASP A 70 -3.09 -0.24 -10.03
N ALA A 71 -2.20 -0.47 -9.06
CA ALA A 71 -1.45 -1.74 -9.00
C ALA A 71 -2.36 -2.95 -8.75
N LEU A 72 -3.38 -2.82 -7.89
CA LEU A 72 -4.36 -3.88 -7.66
C LEU A 72 -5.16 -4.20 -8.93
N LEU A 73 -5.68 -3.19 -9.63
CA LEU A 73 -6.41 -3.39 -10.89
C LEU A 73 -5.53 -3.99 -11.98
N ARG A 74 -4.29 -3.53 -12.12
CA ARG A 74 -3.32 -4.15 -13.04
C ARG A 74 -3.11 -5.64 -12.74
N ARG A 75 -3.04 -6.00 -11.45
CA ARG A 75 -2.92 -7.39 -11.01
C ARG A 75 -4.18 -8.20 -11.27
N TYR A 76 -5.37 -7.66 -11.00
CA TYR A 76 -6.64 -8.33 -11.27
C TYR A 76 -6.89 -8.53 -12.76
N LYS A 77 -6.54 -7.53 -13.58
CA LYS A 77 -6.57 -7.62 -15.03
C LYS A 77 -5.67 -8.74 -15.55
N SER A 78 -4.42 -8.80 -15.10
CA SER A 78 -3.49 -9.86 -15.55
C SER A 78 -3.94 -11.25 -15.14
N LEU A 79 -4.45 -11.42 -13.91
CA LEU A 79 -4.98 -12.70 -13.43
C LEU A 79 -6.22 -13.15 -14.20
N SER A 80 -7.18 -12.26 -14.40
CA SER A 80 -8.43 -12.57 -15.12
C SER A 80 -8.18 -12.89 -16.60
N MET A 81 -7.25 -12.19 -17.25
CA MET A 81 -6.81 -12.51 -18.61
C MET A 81 -6.10 -13.86 -18.69
N ALA A 82 -5.19 -14.15 -17.75
CA ALA A 82 -4.42 -15.40 -17.74
C ALA A 82 -5.27 -16.66 -17.54
N ARG A 83 -6.48 -16.51 -17.00
CA ARG A 83 -7.43 -17.62 -16.74
C ARG A 83 -8.46 -17.80 -17.84
N ARG A 84 -8.44 -16.99 -18.90
CA ARG A 84 -9.43 -17.08 -19.98
C ARG A 84 -9.39 -18.48 -20.62
N GLY A 85 -10.53 -19.16 -20.61
CA GLY A 85 -10.68 -20.53 -21.13
C GLY A 85 -10.33 -21.62 -20.12
N ASP A 86 -10.09 -21.26 -18.86
CA ASP A 86 -9.94 -22.21 -17.76
C ASP A 86 -11.28 -22.40 -17.05
N ASP A 87 -11.92 -23.55 -17.30
CA ASP A 87 -13.25 -23.88 -16.75
C ASP A 87 -13.29 -23.95 -15.21
N ARG A 88 -12.14 -23.93 -14.54
CA ARG A 88 -12.06 -23.85 -13.07
C ARG A 88 -12.43 -22.48 -12.53
N TYR A 89 -12.43 -21.43 -13.37
CA TYR A 89 -12.70 -20.06 -12.97
C TYR A 89 -13.98 -19.53 -13.62
N PRO A 90 -14.94 -18.97 -12.84
CA PRO A 90 -16.12 -18.35 -13.41
C PRO A 90 -15.76 -17.05 -14.15
N VAL A 91 -16.63 -16.61 -15.06
CA VAL A 91 -16.49 -15.30 -15.72
C VAL A 91 -16.71 -14.19 -14.69
N CYS A 92 -15.83 -13.20 -14.65
CA CYS A 92 -15.95 -12.06 -13.75
C CYS A 92 -17.27 -11.31 -13.99
N SER A 93 -18.00 -11.02 -12.92
CA SER A 93 -19.28 -10.29 -12.97
C SER A 93 -19.33 -9.17 -11.94
N ALA A 94 -20.31 -8.27 -12.10
CA ALA A 94 -20.63 -7.22 -11.12
C ALA A 94 -21.14 -7.76 -9.77
N SER A 95 -21.51 -9.04 -9.72
CA SER A 95 -22.15 -9.65 -8.54
C SER A 95 -21.13 -10.10 -7.50
N ASP A 96 -19.86 -10.23 -7.89
CA ASP A 96 -18.79 -10.66 -7.00
C ASP A 96 -18.18 -9.45 -6.30
N MET A 97 -18.17 -9.46 -4.97
CA MET A 97 -17.75 -8.30 -4.15
C MET A 97 -16.30 -7.86 -4.37
N ASP A 98 -15.42 -8.77 -4.80
CA ASP A 98 -14.00 -8.49 -5.02
C ASP A 98 -13.68 -8.10 -6.47
N ASN A 99 -14.69 -8.08 -7.35
CA ASN A 99 -14.49 -7.72 -8.75
C ASN A 99 -14.62 -6.21 -8.94
N GLU A 100 -13.79 -5.67 -9.83
CA GLU A 100 -13.85 -4.27 -10.26
C GLU A 100 -14.07 -4.19 -11.77
N LEU A 101 -14.69 -3.11 -12.24
CA LEU A 101 -14.81 -2.82 -13.66
C LEU A 101 -13.53 -2.17 -14.19
N ASP A 102 -12.81 -2.85 -15.07
CA ASP A 102 -11.77 -2.20 -15.87
C ASP A 102 -12.41 -1.33 -16.94
N THR A 103 -12.43 -0.01 -16.70
CA THR A 103 -13.02 0.99 -17.61
C THR A 103 -12.29 1.09 -18.95
N SER A 104 -11.02 0.67 -19.03
CA SER A 104 -10.25 0.66 -20.29
C SER A 104 -10.70 -0.47 -21.23
N ALA A 105 -11.08 -1.62 -20.66
CA ALA A 105 -11.54 -2.78 -21.41
C ALA A 105 -13.08 -2.92 -21.45
N ASN A 106 -13.80 -2.17 -20.60
CA ASN A 106 -15.22 -2.39 -20.29
C ASN A 106 -15.52 -3.85 -19.91
N LYS A 107 -14.65 -4.44 -19.08
CA LYS A 107 -14.77 -5.82 -18.62
C LYS A 107 -14.54 -5.89 -17.11
N TRP A 108 -15.28 -6.76 -16.43
CA TRP A 108 -15.04 -7.06 -15.02
C TRP A 108 -13.74 -7.85 -14.85
N ILE A 109 -12.99 -7.52 -13.81
CA ILE A 109 -11.71 -8.14 -13.43
C ILE A 109 -11.72 -8.47 -11.94
N GLY A 110 -11.01 -9.51 -11.52
CA GLY A 110 -11.03 -9.90 -10.12
C GLY A 110 -10.01 -10.97 -9.75
N PRO A 111 -9.87 -11.28 -8.45
CA PRO A 111 -8.84 -12.18 -7.95
C PRO A 111 -9.11 -13.65 -8.27
N ASN A 112 -10.36 -14.05 -8.50
CA ASN A 112 -10.79 -15.46 -8.56
C ASN A 112 -11.69 -15.78 -9.78
N CYS A 113 -11.60 -14.99 -10.84
CA CYS A 113 -12.42 -15.15 -12.03
C CYS A 113 -11.59 -14.98 -13.31
N GLN A 114 -12.19 -15.33 -14.45
CA GLN A 114 -11.65 -15.09 -15.79
C GLN A 114 -12.33 -13.90 -16.46
N MET A 115 -11.58 -13.16 -17.28
CA MET A 115 -12.14 -12.04 -18.04
C MET A 115 -13.06 -12.59 -19.13
N ALA A 116 -14.24 -11.96 -19.30
CA ALA A 116 -15.18 -12.36 -20.34
C ALA A 116 -14.51 -12.33 -21.74
N PRO A 117 -14.90 -13.24 -22.65
CA PRO A 117 -14.44 -13.21 -24.04
C PRO A 117 -14.89 -11.93 -24.74
N ASP A 118 -14.22 -11.63 -25.86
CA ASP A 118 -14.48 -10.43 -26.67
C ASP A 118 -15.78 -10.54 -27.46
#